data_AF-Q9A001-F1
#
_entry.id   AF-Q9A001-F1
#
_cell.length_a   1.000
_cell.length_b   1.000
_cell.length_c   1.000
_cell.angle_alpha   90.00
_cell.angle_beta   90.00
_cell.angle_gamma   90.00
#
_symmetry.space_group_name_H-M   'P 1'
#
loop_
_entity.id
_entity.type
_entity.pdbx_description
1 polymer ?
#
loop_
_entity_poly.entity_id
_entity_poly.type
_entity_poly.pdbx_seq_one_letter_code
_entity_poly.pdbx_strand_id
1 'polypeptide(L)'
;MIVLNCIRYLGMTDINEIGRLTLYEYDLLMTGKALAAVDESHKAHKQAWINHQVTATKLVGGKKNKKEVPVYKKFKDFFDYEEEIRKITQEIDEGYDKKGMDLLLKANL
;
A
#
# COMPACT_ATOMS: atom_id res chain seq x y z
N MET A 1 6.41 5.02 18.00
CA MET A 1 7.22 6.24 18.21
C MET A 1 7.56 6.84 16.85
N ILE A 2 7.26 8.13 16.65
CA ILE A 2 7.49 8.87 15.38
C ILE A 2 8.94 8.72 14.90
N VAL A 3 9.92 8.96 15.79
CA VAL A 3 11.35 8.87 15.48
C VAL A 3 11.77 7.51 14.91
N LEU A 4 11.28 6.41 15.49
CA LEU A 4 11.61 5.06 15.01
C LEU A 4 11.05 4.79 13.61
N ASN A 5 9.86 5.32 13.31
CA ASN A 5 9.26 5.21 11.98
C ASN A 5 10.07 5.99 10.95
N CYS A 6 10.50 7.21 11.28
CA CYS A 6 11.37 8.00 10.40
C CYS A 6 12.67 7.26 10.06
N ILE A 7 13.31 6.64 11.06
CA ILE A 7 14.54 5.87 10.83
C ILE A 7 14.25 4.62 9.98
N ARG A 8 13.25 3.82 10.37
CA ARG A 8 12.99 2.52 9.75
C ARG A 8 12.42 2.62 8.33
N TYR A 9 11.45 3.51 8.14
CA TYR A 9 10.62 3.53 6.93
C TYR A 9 11.00 4.67 5.99
N LEU A 10 11.41 5.82 6.52
CA LEU A 10 11.81 6.99 5.74
C LEU A 10 13.33 7.06 5.51
N GLY A 11 14.12 6.24 6.21
CA GLY A 11 15.57 6.18 6.06
C GLY A 11 16.32 7.39 6.64
N MET A 12 15.67 8.18 7.51
CA MET A 12 16.28 9.35 8.13
C MET A 12 17.28 8.93 9.21
N THR A 13 18.49 9.49 9.18
CA THR A 13 19.55 9.14 10.13
C THR A 13 19.93 10.27 11.08
N ASP A 14 19.55 11.52 10.78
CA ASP A 14 19.80 12.68 11.64
C ASP A 14 18.59 12.95 12.56
N ILE A 15 18.80 12.83 13.87
CA ILE A 15 17.78 13.09 14.89
C ILE A 15 17.34 14.56 14.88
N ASN A 16 18.24 15.50 14.56
CA ASN A 16 17.88 16.92 14.51
C ASN A 16 16.96 17.19 13.33
N GLU A 17 17.17 16.51 12.20
CA GLU A 17 16.28 16.59 11.04
C GLU A 17 14.90 16.01 11.36
N ILE A 18 14.86 14.84 12.01
CA ILE A 18 13.61 14.23 12.47
C ILE A 18 12.88 15.16 13.45
N GLY A 19 13.61 15.81 14.36
CA GLY A 19 13.04 16.74 15.35
C GLY A 19 12.49 18.03 14.76
N ARG A 20 12.88 18.40 13.53
CA ARG A 20 12.34 19.56 12.81
C ARG A 20 11.07 19.24 12.03
N LEU A 21 10.75 17.96 11.82
CA LEU A 21 9.51 17.58 11.13
C LEU A 21 8.30 18.01 11.93
N THR A 22 7.39 18.69 11.25
CA THR A 22 6.03 18.87 11.74
C THR A 22 5.24 17.58 11.63
N LEU A 23 4.17 17.45 12.42
CA LEU A 23 3.29 16.29 12.34
C LEU A 23 2.72 16.11 10.92
N TYR A 24 2.42 17.23 10.25
CA TYR A 24 1.96 17.20 8.86
C TYR A 24 2.98 16.61 7.89
N GLU A 25 4.23 17.08 7.94
CA GLU A 25 5.29 16.57 7.07
C GLU A 25 5.57 15.10 7.34
N TYR A 26 5.57 14.71 8.63
CA TYR A 26 5.68 13.32 9.01
C TYR A 26 4.55 12.45 8.42
N ASP A 27 3.30 12.87 8.56
CA ASP A 27 2.14 12.12 8.05
C ASP A 27 2.17 12.02 6.52
N LEU A 28 2.58 13.10 5.83
CA LEU A 28 2.74 13.11 4.37
C LEU A 28 3.83 12.13 3.92
N LEU A 29 4.98 12.12 4.58
CA LEU A 29 6.08 11.21 4.28
C LEU A 29 5.69 9.75 4.54
N MET A 30 5.03 9.47 5.67
CA MET A 30 4.54 8.13 5.99
C MET A 30 3.47 7.64 5.01
N THR A 31 2.59 8.54 4.57
CA THR A 31 1.60 8.25 3.52
C THR A 31 2.29 7.86 2.21
N GLY A 32 3.25 8.67 1.75
CA GLY A 32 4.01 8.37 0.55
C GLY A 32 4.73 7.01 0.65
N LYS A 33 5.27 6.71 1.83
CA LYS A 33 5.93 5.42 2.08
C LYS A 33 4.95 4.23 2.07
N ALA A 34 3.74 4.39 2.60
CA ALA A 34 2.70 3.36 2.55
C ALA A 34 2.27 3.07 1.10
N LEU A 35 2.05 4.12 0.29
CA LEU A 35 1.72 3.97 -1.13
C LEU A 35 2.85 3.28 -1.90
N ALA A 36 4.11 3.65 -1.66
CA ALA A 36 5.26 2.99 -2.27
C ALA A 36 5.36 1.49 -1.89
N ALA A 37 4.97 1.12 -0.67
CA ALA A 37 4.92 -0.29 -0.27
C ALA A 37 3.83 -1.08 -1.04
N VAL A 38 2.70 -0.44 -1.36
CA VAL A 38 1.67 -1.02 -2.23
C VAL A 38 2.20 -1.21 -3.66
N ASP A 39 2.97 -0.25 -4.18
CA ASP A 39 3.63 -0.38 -5.49
C ASP A 39 4.62 -1.56 -5.54
N GLU A 40 5.43 -1.73 -4.49
CA GLU A 40 6.34 -2.86 -4.35
C GLU A 40 5.59 -4.19 -4.28
N SER A 41 4.54 -4.23 -3.45
CA SER A 41 3.65 -5.39 -3.35
C SER A 41 3.03 -5.74 -4.70
N HIS A 42 2.54 -4.75 -5.44
CA HIS A 42 1.97 -4.93 -6.78
C HIS A 42 2.98 -5.55 -7.76
N LYS A 43 4.24 -5.09 -7.75
CA LYS A 43 5.31 -5.68 -8.57
C LYS A 43 5.57 -7.14 -8.19
N ALA A 44 5.68 -7.44 -6.89
CA ALA A 44 5.90 -8.80 -6.40
C ALA A 44 4.73 -9.74 -6.78
N HIS A 45 3.50 -9.28 -6.57
CA HIS A 45 2.30 -10.03 -6.94
C HIS A 45 2.21 -10.25 -8.44
N LYS A 46 2.56 -9.24 -9.26
CA LYS A 46 2.59 -9.39 -10.72
C LYS A 46 3.61 -10.44 -11.17
N GLN A 47 4.78 -10.49 -10.53
CA GLN A 47 5.76 -11.53 -10.81
C GLN A 47 5.25 -12.92 -10.40
N ALA A 48 4.67 -13.04 -9.20
CA ALA A 48 4.07 -14.28 -8.73
C ALA A 48 2.92 -14.75 -9.64
N TRP A 49 2.10 -13.82 -10.13
CA TRP A 49 1.03 -14.09 -11.08
C TRP A 49 1.54 -14.69 -12.38
N ILE A 50 2.57 -14.09 -12.97
CA ILE A 50 3.20 -14.60 -14.20
C ILE A 50 3.74 -16.02 -13.97
N ASN A 51 4.42 -16.25 -12.84
CA ASN A 51 4.92 -17.58 -12.47
C ASN A 51 3.77 -18.60 -12.24
N HIS A 52 2.67 -18.16 -11.65
CA HIS A 52 1.50 -18.99 -11.35
C HIS A 52 0.68 -19.33 -12.60
N GLN A 53 0.54 -18.42 -13.56
CA GLN A 53 -0.12 -18.69 -14.85
C GLN A 53 0.57 -19.83 -15.63
N VAL A 54 1.87 -20.05 -15.41
CA VAL A 54 2.62 -21.15 -16.01
C VAL A 54 2.24 -22.51 -15.40
N THR A 55 1.68 -22.56 -14.18
CA THR A 55 1.64 -23.80 -13.38
C THR A 55 0.25 -24.21 -12.89
N ALA A 56 -0.70 -23.28 -12.71
CA ALA A 56 -1.91 -23.53 -11.93
C ALA A 56 -3.18 -23.67 -12.78
N THR A 57 -3.50 -24.90 -13.15
CA THR A 57 -4.82 -25.29 -13.64
C THR A 57 -5.57 -26.07 -12.57
N LYS A 58 -6.88 -25.84 -12.46
CA LYS A 58 -7.80 -26.68 -11.67
C LYS A 58 -8.68 -27.49 -12.60
N LEU A 59 -8.93 -28.75 -12.24
CA LEU A 59 -9.85 -29.62 -12.97
C LEU A 59 -11.29 -29.31 -12.56
N VAL A 60 -12.12 -28.97 -13.53
CA VAL A 60 -13.53 -28.60 -13.33
C VAL A 60 -14.41 -29.40 -14.29
N GLY A 61 -15.51 -29.96 -13.78
CA GLY A 61 -16.45 -30.80 -14.55
C GLY A 61 -16.66 -32.19 -13.94
N GLY A 62 -17.75 -32.86 -14.31
CA GLY A 62 -18.12 -34.20 -13.82
C GLY A 62 -17.20 -35.31 -14.36
N LYS A 63 -17.31 -36.53 -13.81
CA LYS A 63 -16.42 -37.70 -14.09
C LYS A 63 -16.07 -37.93 -15.57
N LYS A 64 -16.94 -37.57 -16.53
CA LYS A 64 -16.74 -37.77 -17.98
C LYS A 64 -16.18 -36.55 -18.74
N ASN A 65 -16.23 -35.33 -18.19
CA ASN A 65 -15.87 -34.08 -18.88
C ASN A 65 -15.04 -33.16 -17.97
N LYS A 66 -13.85 -33.58 -17.55
CA LYS A 66 -12.94 -32.70 -16.79
C LYS A 66 -12.24 -31.74 -17.74
N LYS A 67 -12.27 -30.45 -17.43
CA LYS A 67 -11.51 -29.39 -18.12
C LYS A 67 -10.57 -28.72 -17.14
N GLU A 68 -9.36 -28.44 -17.61
CA GLU A 68 -8.42 -27.61 -16.87
C GLU A 68 -8.75 -26.14 -17.11
N VAL A 69 -8.99 -25.39 -16.04
CA VAL A 69 -9.16 -23.93 -16.08
C VAL A 69 -8.25 -23.25 -15.05
N PRO A 70 -7.74 -22.06 -15.33
CA PRO A 70 -6.98 -21.29 -14.34
C PRO A 70 -7.77 -21.04 -13.06
N VAL A 71 -7.11 -21.08 -11.90
CA VAL A 71 -7.74 -20.80 -10.59
C VAL A 71 -8.27 -19.38 -10.52
N TYR A 72 -7.44 -18.43 -10.95
CA TYR A 72 -7.74 -17.01 -11.08
C TYR A 72 -7.84 -16.65 -12.56
N LYS A 73 -8.83 -15.81 -12.93
CA LYS A 73 -9.07 -15.46 -14.33
C LYS A 73 -8.35 -14.18 -14.72
N LYS A 74 -8.26 -13.23 -13.79
CA LYS A 74 -7.59 -11.94 -13.98
C LYS A 74 -6.63 -11.70 -12.82
N PHE A 75 -5.60 -10.90 -13.08
CA PHE A 75 -4.67 -10.48 -12.03
C PHE A 75 -5.37 -9.75 -10.88
N LYS A 76 -6.41 -8.96 -11.17
CA LYS A 76 -7.22 -8.28 -10.16
C LYS A 76 -7.89 -9.25 -9.16
N ASP A 77 -8.19 -10.48 -9.57
CA ASP A 77 -8.75 -11.51 -8.67
C ASP A 77 -7.69 -12.06 -7.69
N PHE A 78 -6.40 -11.86 -7.99
CA PHE A 78 -5.25 -12.26 -7.18
C PHE A 78 -4.74 -11.11 -6.32
N PHE A 79 -4.73 -9.88 -6.86
CA PHE A 79 -4.33 -8.67 -6.14
C PHE A 79 -5.05 -7.44 -6.71
N ASP A 80 -5.86 -6.77 -5.89
CA ASP A 80 -6.57 -5.54 -6.25
C ASP A 80 -5.79 -4.30 -5.76
N TYR A 81 -4.91 -3.79 -6.63
CA TYR A 81 -4.12 -2.60 -6.36
C TYR A 81 -4.98 -1.37 -6.02
N GLU A 82 -6.11 -1.18 -6.70
CA GLU A 82 -6.96 -0.01 -6.49
C GLU A 82 -7.63 -0.05 -5.12
N GLU A 83 -7.96 -1.24 -4.63
CA GLU A 83 -8.51 -1.42 -3.30
C GLU A 83 -7.49 -1.09 -2.20
N GLU A 84 -6.25 -1.54 -2.36
CA GLU A 84 -5.17 -1.25 -1.39
C GLU A 84 -4.82 0.23 -1.34
N ILE A 85 -4.79 0.92 -2.49
CA ILE A 85 -4.64 2.38 -2.51
C ILE A 85 -5.82 3.06 -1.84
N ARG A 86 -7.05 2.62 -2.11
CA ARG A 86 -8.26 3.20 -1.49
C ARG A 86 -8.24 3.10 0.03
N LYS A 87 -7.83 1.96 0.60
CA LYS A 87 -7.72 1.77 2.06
C LYS A 87 -6.81 2.83 2.68
N ILE A 88 -5.62 3.03 2.11
CA ILE A 88 -4.68 4.05 2.58
C ILE A 88 -5.30 5.45 2.46
N THR A 89 -5.92 5.79 1.32
CA THR A 89 -6.49 7.13 1.12
C THR A 89 -7.76 7.40 1.91
N GLN A 90 -8.54 6.37 2.25
CA GLN A 90 -9.74 6.51 3.08
C GLN A 90 -9.39 6.66 4.56
N GLU A 91 -8.41 5.89 5.06
CA GLU A 91 -7.86 6.10 6.41
C GLU A 91 -7.33 7.53 6.59
N ILE A 92 -6.76 8.10 5.52
CA ILE A 92 -6.37 9.51 5.46
C ILE A 92 -7.62 10.40 5.53
N ASP A 93 -8.59 10.28 4.61
CA ASP A 93 -9.75 11.20 4.60
C ASP A 93 -10.57 11.16 5.91
N GLU A 94 -10.66 9.99 6.55
CA GLU A 94 -11.31 9.82 7.87
C GLU A 94 -10.49 10.36 9.04
N GLY A 95 -9.16 10.32 8.96
CA GLY A 95 -8.24 10.86 9.97
C GLY A 95 -7.97 12.36 9.86
N TYR A 96 -8.34 13.00 8.75
CA TYR A 96 -8.04 14.41 8.48
C TYR A 96 -9.10 15.34 9.09
N ASP A 97 -8.88 15.80 10.32
CA ASP A 97 -9.55 17.01 10.81
C ASP A 97 -9.02 18.23 10.05
N LYS A 98 -9.74 18.64 9.00
CA LYS A 98 -9.44 19.82 8.19
C LYS A 98 -9.22 21.08 9.03
N LYS A 99 -9.91 21.20 10.17
CA LYS A 99 -9.77 22.35 11.08
C LYS A 99 -8.46 22.30 11.85
N GLY A 100 -8.08 21.13 12.38
CA GLY A 100 -6.79 20.90 13.01
C GLY A 100 -5.62 21.16 12.06
N MET A 101 -5.73 20.70 10.82
CA MET A 101 -4.71 20.92 9.78
C MET A 101 -4.54 22.37 9.38
N ASP A 102 -5.63 23.11 9.20
CA ASP A 102 -5.59 24.55 8.92
C ASP A 102 -4.93 25.32 10.08
N LEU A 103 -5.16 24.90 11.33
CA LEU A 103 -4.49 25.48 12.49
C LEU A 103 -2.99 25.16 12.53
N LEU A 104 -2.58 23.93 12.20
CA LEU A 104 -1.17 23.54 12.13
C LEU A 104 -0.42 24.28 11.00
N LEU A 105 -1.04 24.42 9.83
CA LEU A 105 -0.50 25.18 8.70
C LEU A 105 -0.31 26.65 9.05
N LYS A 106 -1.28 27.26 9.75
CA LYS A 106 -1.19 28.66 10.21
C LYS A 106 -0.16 28.87 11.31
N ALA A 107 0.10 27.87 12.15
CA ALA A 107 1.10 27.96 13.21
C ALA A 107 2.55 27.89 12.69
N ASN A 108 2.74 27.41 11.46
CA ASN A 108 4.03 27.36 10.76
C ASN A 108 4.34 28.63 9.93
N LEU A 109 3.40 29.57 9.84
CA LEU A 109 3.53 30.88 9.17
C LEU A 109 3.75 31.99 10.20
#